data_AF-A0A7Y4TBB0-F1
#
_entry.id   AF-A0A7Y4TBB0-F1
#
_cell.length_a   1.000
_cell.length_b   1.000
_cell.length_c   1.000
_cell.angle_alpha   90.00
_cell.angle_beta   90.00
_cell.angle_gamma   90.00
#
_symmetry.space_group_name_H-M   'P 1'
#
loop_
_entity.id
_entity.type
_entity.pdbx_description
1 polymer ?
#
loop_
_entity_poly.entity_id
_entity_poly.type
_entity_poly.pdbx_seq_one_letter_code
_entity_poly.pdbx_strand_id
1 'polypeptide(L)'
;MQTLPEIVLALWGRKRAAQVADDYRNALQGRDLLLRDLAMFCNAAAPLSGATEFDRGVEEGKRRVWLHVTRMCGLKPADFVTIADGGNQDE
;
A
#
# COMPACT_ATOMS: atom_id res chain seq x y z
N MET A 1 2.76 -4.81 -18.70
CA MET A 1 3.18 -4.36 -17.36
C MET A 1 2.88 -5.50 -16.41
N GLN A 2 3.88 -6.07 -15.73
CA GLN A 2 3.64 -7.19 -14.83
C GLN A 2 2.73 -6.75 -13.68
N THR A 3 1.77 -7.59 -13.32
CA THR A 3 0.91 -7.32 -12.17
C THR A 3 1.73 -7.50 -10.88
N LEU A 4 1.41 -6.76 -9.82
CA LEU A 4 2.09 -6.88 -8.52
C LEU A 4 2.16 -8.33 -7.96
N PRO A 5 1.11 -9.19 -8.11
CA PRO A 5 1.22 -10.62 -7.78
C PRO A 5 2.29 -11.36 -8.58
N GLU A 6 2.49 -11.02 -9.86
CA GLU A 6 3.56 -11.60 -10.68
C GLU A 6 4.94 -11.17 -10.18
N ILE A 7 5.08 -9.94 -9.67
CA ILE A 7 6.35 -9.45 -9.09
C ILE A 7 6.69 -10.22 -7.81
N VAL A 8 5.74 -10.41 -6.91
CA VAL A 8 5.98 -11.18 -5.66
C VAL A 8 6.30 -12.63 -5.97
N LEU A 9 5.57 -13.25 -6.90
CA LEU A 9 5.85 -14.60 -7.38
C LEU A 9 7.21 -14.70 -8.07
N ALA A 10 7.62 -13.70 -8.83
CA ALA A 10 8.93 -13.67 -9.48
C ALA A 10 10.08 -13.53 -8.47
N LEU A 11 9.92 -12.69 -7.46
CA LEU A 11 10.97 -12.42 -6.46
C LEU A 11 11.12 -13.55 -5.44
N TRP A 12 10.02 -14.15 -5.00
CA TRP A 12 10.01 -15.09 -3.87
C TRP A 12 9.62 -16.52 -4.25
N GLY A 13 9.14 -16.74 -5.48
CA GLY A 13 8.61 -18.01 -5.94
C GLY A 13 7.26 -18.36 -5.29
N ARG A 14 6.54 -19.33 -5.89
CA ARG A 14 5.23 -19.77 -5.38
C ARG A 14 5.23 -20.19 -3.91
N LYS A 15 6.29 -20.86 -3.45
CA LYS A 15 6.36 -21.40 -2.08
C LYS A 15 6.46 -20.30 -1.03
N ARG A 16 7.20 -19.22 -1.29
CA ARG A 16 7.44 -18.17 -0.28
C ARG A 16 6.54 -16.97 -0.45
N ALA A 17 5.94 -16.76 -1.62
CA ALA A 17 5.03 -15.64 -1.86
C ALA A 17 3.86 -15.56 -0.86
N ALA A 18 3.28 -16.71 -0.49
CA ALA A 18 2.23 -16.78 0.52
C ALA A 18 2.74 -16.36 1.91
N GLN A 19 3.88 -16.92 2.33
CA GLN A 19 4.52 -16.57 3.60
C GLN A 19 4.85 -15.08 3.69
N VAL A 20 5.39 -14.48 2.62
CA VAL A 20 5.68 -13.05 2.61
C VAL A 20 4.39 -12.23 2.80
N ALA A 21 3.28 -12.63 2.18
CA ALA A 21 2.00 -11.96 2.39
C ALA A 21 1.49 -12.09 3.84
N ASP A 22 1.68 -13.26 4.47
CA ASP A 22 1.38 -13.46 5.90
C ASP A 22 2.27 -12.60 6.79
N ASP A 23 3.56 -12.49 6.49
CA ASP A 23 4.50 -11.68 7.27
C ASP A 23 4.12 -10.19 7.23
N TYR A 24 3.72 -9.68 6.05
CA TYR A 24 3.18 -8.32 5.91
C TYR A 24 1.88 -8.12 6.70
N ARG A 25 0.94 -9.07 6.63
CA ARG A 25 -0.30 -9.03 7.41
C ARG A 25 0.00 -8.96 8.90
N ASN A 26 0.85 -9.86 9.40
CA ASN A 26 1.21 -9.94 10.81
C ASN A 26 1.93 -8.66 11.28
N ALA A 27 2.80 -8.10 10.46
CA ALA A 27 3.53 -6.87 10.80
C ALA A 27 2.60 -5.66 10.99
N LEU A 28 1.49 -5.61 10.24
CA LEU A 28 0.56 -4.48 10.22
C LEU A 28 -0.76 -4.73 10.97
N GLN A 29 -0.99 -5.95 11.46
CA GLN A 29 -2.17 -6.31 12.23
C GLN A 29 -2.32 -5.41 13.47
N GLY A 30 -3.47 -4.74 13.59
CA GLY A 30 -3.79 -3.86 14.72
C GLY A 30 -3.00 -2.54 14.75
N ARG A 31 -2.30 -2.18 13.66
CA ARG A 31 -1.51 -0.95 13.56
C ARG A 31 -2.18 0.10 12.67
N ASP A 32 -3.43 0.45 12.98
CA ASP A 32 -4.24 1.33 12.14
C ASP A 32 -3.63 2.73 11.97
N LEU A 33 -3.01 3.29 13.01
CA LEU A 33 -2.30 4.57 12.93
C LEU A 33 -1.14 4.51 11.93
N LEU A 34 -0.32 3.46 11.99
CA LEU A 34 0.81 3.27 11.07
C LEU A 34 0.33 3.11 9.62
N LEU A 35 -0.77 2.40 9.41
CA LEU A 35 -1.38 2.25 8.09
C LEU A 35 -1.83 3.61 7.53
N ARG A 36 -2.46 4.45 8.36
CA ARG A 36 -2.88 5.81 7.98
C ARG A 36 -1.68 6.71 7.68
N ASP A 37 -0.67 6.71 8.55
CA ASP A 37 0.54 7.51 8.35
C ASP A 37 1.28 7.11 7.07
N LEU A 38 1.38 5.81 6.80
CA LEU A 38 1.97 5.31 5.56
C LEU A 38 1.16 5.72 4.33
N ALA A 39 -0.18 5.65 4.39
CA ALA A 39 -1.05 6.11 3.32
C ALA A 39 -0.87 7.60 3.01
N MET A 40 -0.76 8.43 4.05
CA MET A 40 -0.50 9.88 3.93
C MET A 40 0.88 10.14 3.34
N PHE A 41 1.93 9.52 3.88
CA PHE A 41 3.29 9.68 3.38
C PHE A 41 3.43 9.27 1.90
N CYS A 42 2.72 8.22 1.50
CA CYS A 42 2.74 7.71 0.14
C CYS A 42 1.79 8.43 -0.82
N ASN A 43 1.11 9.50 -0.37
CA ASN A 43 0.14 10.25 -1.18
C ASN A 43 -0.87 9.32 -1.87
N ALA A 44 -1.39 8.36 -1.09
CA ALA A 44 -2.23 7.27 -1.59
C ALA A 44 -3.49 7.77 -2.32
N ALA A 45 -4.09 8.85 -1.83
CA ALA A 45 -5.34 9.43 -2.34
C ALA A 45 -5.16 10.83 -2.98
N ALA A 46 -3.95 11.39 -2.98
CA ALA A 46 -3.69 12.72 -3.54
C ALA A 46 -3.41 12.67 -5.06
N PRO A 47 -3.55 13.77 -5.82
CA PRO A 47 -3.00 13.84 -7.18
C PRO A 47 -1.46 13.66 -7.17
N LEU A 48 -0.89 13.12 -8.24
CA LEU A 48 0.57 13.10 -8.41
C LEU A 48 1.06 14.54 -8.62
N SER A 49 1.59 15.16 -7.57
CA SER A 49 2.19 16.50 -7.61
C SER A 49 3.67 16.42 -7.90
N GLY A 50 4.23 17.41 -8.60
CA GLY A 50 5.66 17.50 -8.85
C GLY A 50 5.95 18.51 -9.96
N ALA A 51 6.97 19.36 -9.75
CA ALA A 51 7.36 20.36 -10.73
C ALA A 51 8.10 19.72 -11.91
N THR A 52 8.80 18.61 -11.67
CA THR A 52 9.57 17.88 -12.67
C THR A 52 9.04 16.47 -12.91
N GLU A 53 9.49 15.84 -13.99
CA GLU A 53 9.22 14.42 -14.26
C GLU A 53 9.80 13.52 -13.16
N PHE A 54 10.98 13.85 -12.65
CA PHE A 54 11.61 13.13 -11.55
C PHE A 54 10.72 13.16 -10.29
N ASP A 55 10.21 14.33 -9.91
CA ASP A 55 9.33 14.47 -8.74
C ASP A 55 8.07 13.62 -8.88
N ARG A 56 7.43 13.67 -10.06
CA ARG A 56 6.24 12.84 -10.34
C ARG A 56 6.57 11.35 -10.32
N GLY A 57 7.75 10.96 -10.79
CA GLY A 57 8.24 9.58 -10.73
C GLY A 57 8.47 9.08 -9.30
N VAL A 58 9.00 9.95 -8.42
CA VAL A 58 9.14 9.65 -6.98
C VAL A 58 7.77 9.46 -6.34
N GLU A 59 6.81 10.35 -6.62
CA GLU A 59 5.45 10.25 -6.07
C GLU A 59 4.71 8.99 -6.54
N GLU A 60 4.83 8.65 -7.83
CA GLU A 60 4.29 7.40 -8.37
C GLU A 60 4.95 6.17 -7.71
N GLY A 61 6.27 6.23 -7.47
CA GLY A 61 7.01 5.19 -6.75
C GLY A 61 6.49 4.97 -5.33
N LYS A 62 6.30 6.06 -4.56
CA LYS A 62 5.74 6.00 -3.21
C LYS A 62 4.35 5.37 -3.19
N ARG A 63 3.47 5.79 -4.11
CA ARG A 63 2.12 5.23 -4.24
C ARG A 63 2.14 3.73 -4.54
N ARG A 64 3.03 3.30 -5.43
CA ARG A 64 3.19 1.87 -5.77
C ARG A 64 3.63 1.04 -4.57
N VAL A 65 4.51 1.58 -3.72
CA VAL A 65 4.91 0.92 -2.47
C VAL A 65 3.71 0.76 -1.54
N TRP A 66 2.90 1.81 -1.34
CA TRP A 66 1.69 1.71 -0.54
C TRP A 66 0.72 0.65 -1.07
N LEU A 67 0.39 0.69 -2.37
CA LEU A 67 -0.49 -0.29 -3.01
C LEU A 67 0.03 -1.72 -2.90
N HIS A 68 1.36 -1.90 -2.94
CA HIS A 68 1.97 -3.19 -2.72
C HIS A 68 1.72 -3.68 -1.28
N VAL A 69 2.06 -2.86 -0.29
CA VAL A 69 1.89 -3.19 1.14
C VAL A 69 0.43 -3.53 1.45
N THR A 70 -0.52 -2.70 1.01
CA THR A 70 -1.94 -2.91 1.31
C THR A 70 -2.46 -4.21 0.71
N ARG A 71 -1.99 -4.56 -0.50
CA ARG A 71 -2.40 -5.80 -1.16
C ARG A 71 -1.84 -7.03 -0.48
N MET A 72 -0.60 -6.98 0.01
CA MET A 72 -0.01 -8.05 0.82
C MET A 72 -0.79 -8.24 2.12
N CYS A 73 -1.29 -7.14 2.69
CA CYS A 73 -2.17 -7.15 3.86
C CYS A 73 -3.60 -7.64 3.58
N GLY A 74 -3.97 -7.86 2.32
CA GLY A 74 -5.31 -8.31 1.93
C GLY A 74 -6.39 -7.22 1.99
N LEU A 75 -6.01 -5.94 2.05
CA LEU A 75 -6.94 -4.81 2.02
C LEU A 75 -7.66 -4.74 0.67
N LYS A 76 -8.97 -4.51 0.74
CA LYS A 76 -9.89 -4.38 -0.39
C LYS A 76 -10.14 -2.90 -0.69
N PRO A 77 -10.57 -2.55 -1.91
CA PRO A 77 -10.92 -1.17 -2.28
C PRO A 77 -11.82 -0.43 -1.28
N ALA A 78 -12.77 -1.13 -0.65
CA ALA A 78 -13.67 -0.56 0.36
C ALA A 78 -12.93 -0.07 1.63
N ASP A 79 -11.82 -0.72 2.00
CA ASP A 79 -11.03 -0.36 3.19
C ASP A 79 -10.26 0.97 2.99
N PHE A 80 -10.07 1.40 1.74
CA PHE A 80 -9.36 2.65 1.44
C PHE A 80 -10.19 3.89 1.73
N VAL A 81 -11.52 3.80 1.64
CA VAL A 81 -12.43 4.93 1.94
C VAL A 81 -12.29 5.31 3.41
N THR A 82 -12.33 4.33 4.32
CA THR A 82 -12.14 4.54 5.76
C THR A 82 -10.73 4.97 6.14
N ILE A 83 -9.70 4.58 5.38
CA ILE A 83 -8.31 5.00 5.64
C ILE A 83 -8.06 6.43 5.14
N ALA A 84 -8.57 6.78 3.96
CA ALA A 84 -8.34 8.09 3.33
C ALA A 84 -9.20 9.21 3.95
N ASP A 85 -10.43 8.91 4.36
CA ASP A 85 -11.37 9.89 4.90
C ASP A 85 -11.24 10.06 6.43
N GLY A 86 -10.23 9.46 7.05
CA GLY A 86 -9.98 9.56 8.50
C GLY A 86 -10.90 8.73 9.38
N GLY A 87 -12.02 8.21 8.83
CA GLY A 87 -13.01 7.36 9.48
C GLY A 87 -13.58 7.98 10.74
N ASN A 88 -14.82 8.50 10.68
CA ASN A 88 -15.58 9.05 11.80
C ASN A 88 -15.24 8.34 13.13
N GLN A 89 -14.38 8.97 13.93
CA GLN A 89 -14.26 8.70 15.35
C GLN A 89 -15.33 9.54 16.02
N ASP A 90 -16.59 9.11 15.88
CA ASP A 90 -17.71 9.55 16.71
C ASP A 90 -18.75 8.42 16.66
N GLU A 91 -18.47 7.34 17.40
CA GLU A 91 -19.42 6.52 18.17
C GLU A 91 -18.72 5.37 18.91
#